data_AF-A0A0D2Y3P0-F1
#
_entry.id   AF-A0A0D2Y3P0-F1
#
_cell.length_a   1.000
_cell.length_b   1.000
_cell.length_c   1.000
_cell.angle_alpha   90.00
_cell.angle_beta   90.00
_cell.angle_gamma   90.00
#
_symmetry.space_group_name_H-M   'P 1'
#
loop_
_entity.id
_entity.type
_entity.pdbx_description
1 polymer ?
#
loop_
_entity_poly.entity_id
_entity_poly.type
_entity_poly.pdbx_seq_one_letter_code
_entity_poly.pdbx_strand_id
1 'polypeptide(L)'
;MTPKTKDGHIWEPHTGFQKGLESDAVISPQRSTSPTSKVYDVIVIGAGYAGLAAARDLSQLSHSVLLLEARDRIGGRTYTAKKDGFLYEMGGTWVTHHMGYLFREMTRYNMDRDLITTGSPDMHKGYYTIDVPGAAPRKLSHEEAGAMQAKAWDMFVNVDGQFGRTICPLPHAQLDNPIVDRSTVEKWDQVSCHDRFEEIKHKLTTEEQGLLVSLLLHISGGRMKESSLWDMIRSHALLMHSSDNFADVWLRYKLRDGQTALAKRMFEEATGDGLEYAFSTQVKSIAQDSSGDGPVTVTSSSGDVFRAKKIINTIPLNVLKDIEFSPPLTQRRQDAINIGHVNQMTKVHADVSNKELERWNGMKFPGLLMYGYGDGVLPNGDVHVVAFGADERDTFIPENNAAQTIEALNKIHPMDVKRLMLHNWATDPFSKGGPAWWQPGYMSKYQDELQIRHGDVFFASADWAHGWRAAIDGALEQGCLNAQVAHREVVAAKKKAGGSKL
;
A
#
# COMPACT_ATOMS: atom_id res chain seq x y z
N MET A 1 -6.14 28.85 2.36
CA MET A 1 -6.13 27.88 3.47
C MET A 1 -6.08 26.50 2.85
N THR A 2 -5.12 25.66 3.24
CA THR A 2 -5.01 24.29 2.70
C THR A 2 -6.27 23.50 3.04
N PRO A 3 -6.85 22.72 2.12
CA PRO A 3 -7.97 21.84 2.44
C PRO A 3 -7.64 20.86 3.59
N LYS A 4 -8.64 20.52 4.39
CA LYS A 4 -8.50 19.55 5.49
C LYS A 4 -9.32 18.30 5.18
N THR A 5 -8.67 17.13 5.13
CA THR A 5 -9.36 15.83 4.99
C THR A 5 -9.93 15.39 6.34
N LYS A 6 -10.97 14.56 6.31
CA LYS A 6 -11.50 13.84 7.48
C LYS A 6 -10.57 12.75 8.00
N ASP A 7 -9.55 12.38 7.22
CA ASP A 7 -8.59 11.32 7.52
C ASP A 7 -7.41 11.79 8.38
N GLY A 8 -6.81 10.84 9.09
CA GLY A 8 -5.63 11.04 9.91
C GLY A 8 -5.90 11.76 11.24
N HIS A 9 -4.86 11.78 12.06
CA HIS A 9 -4.85 12.38 13.39
C HIS A 9 -3.55 13.13 13.62
N ILE A 10 -3.65 14.26 14.32
CA ILE A 10 -2.53 15.04 14.82
C ILE A 10 -2.66 15.17 16.33
N TRP A 11 -1.57 15.01 17.06
CA TRP A 11 -1.49 15.30 18.49
C TRP A 11 -0.42 16.35 18.74
N GLU A 12 -0.74 17.32 19.58
CA GLU A 12 0.20 18.28 20.14
C GLU A 12 -0.07 18.41 21.65
N PRO A 13 0.94 18.67 22.50
CA PRO A 13 0.79 18.70 23.95
C PRO A 13 -0.35 19.59 24.47
N HIS A 14 -0.64 20.68 23.75
CA HIS A 14 -1.63 21.68 24.15
C HIS A 14 -3.04 21.41 23.62
N THR A 15 -3.20 20.59 22.57
CA THR A 15 -4.51 20.30 21.94
C THR A 15 -4.99 18.87 22.14
N GLY A 16 -4.10 17.95 22.53
CA GLY A 16 -4.39 16.52 22.45
C GLY A 16 -4.58 16.06 21.00
N PHE A 17 -5.14 14.85 20.83
CA PHE A 17 -5.44 14.30 19.50
C PHE A 17 -6.61 15.04 18.87
N GLN A 18 -6.42 15.43 17.62
CA GLN A 18 -7.42 16.05 16.76
C GLN A 18 -7.53 15.23 15.47
N LYS A 19 -8.77 15.02 15.01
CA LYS A 19 -9.04 14.31 13.76
C LYS A 19 -8.93 15.25 12.55
N GLY A 20 -8.48 14.67 11.44
CA GLY A 20 -8.33 15.33 10.15
C GLY A 20 -6.99 16.06 10.01
N LEU A 21 -6.41 15.98 8.82
CA LEU A 21 -5.11 16.56 8.48
C LEU A 21 -5.23 17.53 7.29
N GLU A 22 -4.36 18.53 7.23
CA GLU A 22 -4.25 19.38 6.04
C GLU A 22 -3.63 18.58 4.90
N SER A 23 -4.26 18.56 3.73
CA SER A 23 -3.78 17.82 2.56
C SER A 23 -4.37 18.36 1.27
N ASP A 24 -3.52 18.50 0.26
CA ASP A 24 -3.96 18.86 -1.11
C ASP A 24 -4.65 17.68 -1.83
N ALA A 25 -4.77 16.52 -1.18
CA ALA A 25 -5.48 15.37 -1.73
C ALA A 25 -7.00 15.58 -1.74
N VAL A 26 -7.52 16.49 -0.92
CA VAL A 26 -8.96 16.79 -0.87
C VAL A 26 -9.38 17.45 -2.18
N ILE A 27 -10.45 16.93 -2.78
CA ILE A 27 -10.99 17.47 -4.04
C ILE A 27 -12.11 18.46 -3.76
N SER A 28 -12.10 19.60 -4.42
CA SER A 28 -13.17 20.60 -4.33
C SER A 28 -13.42 21.20 -5.72
N PRO A 29 -14.68 21.23 -6.22
CA PRO A 29 -15.89 20.69 -5.60
C PRO A 29 -15.86 19.15 -5.43
N GLN A 30 -16.65 18.60 -4.51
CA GLN A 30 -16.68 17.15 -4.24
C GLN A 30 -17.41 16.32 -5.30
N ARG A 31 -18.18 16.96 -6.19
CA ARG A 31 -18.91 16.31 -7.28
C ARG A 31 -18.81 17.13 -8.55
N SER A 32 -18.57 16.44 -9.66
CA SER A 32 -18.71 16.94 -11.03
C SER A 32 -19.30 15.80 -11.85
N THR A 33 -20.63 15.73 -11.89
CA THR A 33 -21.36 14.61 -12.50
C THR A 33 -22.51 15.10 -13.38
N SER A 34 -22.76 14.37 -14.45
CA SER A 34 -23.93 14.44 -15.32
C SER A 34 -25.20 13.97 -14.57
N PRO A 35 -26.41 14.18 -15.15
CA PRO A 35 -27.65 13.67 -14.59
C PRO A 35 -27.63 12.15 -14.36
N THR A 36 -28.36 11.70 -13.34
CA THR A 36 -28.42 10.28 -12.89
C THR A 36 -28.95 9.30 -13.95
N SER A 37 -29.56 9.78 -15.03
CA SER A 37 -30.03 8.95 -16.14
C SER A 37 -28.92 8.49 -17.09
N LYS A 38 -27.72 9.08 -17.03
CA LYS A 38 -26.59 8.73 -17.89
C LYS A 38 -26.09 7.32 -17.60
N VAL A 39 -25.90 6.54 -18.66
CA VAL A 39 -25.15 5.26 -18.61
C VAL A 39 -23.74 5.53 -19.12
N TYR A 40 -22.76 5.39 -18.25
CA TYR A 40 -21.35 5.59 -18.58
C TYR A 40 -20.80 4.40 -19.37
N ASP A 41 -19.73 4.63 -20.13
CA ASP A 41 -18.97 3.52 -20.70
C ASP A 41 -18.30 2.74 -19.57
N VAL A 42 -17.69 3.44 -18.60
CA VAL A 42 -17.03 2.82 -17.45
C VAL A 42 -17.29 3.61 -16.16
N ILE A 43 -17.60 2.90 -15.06
CA ILE A 43 -17.47 3.45 -13.71
C ILE A 43 -16.21 2.87 -13.05
N VAL A 44 -15.40 3.73 -12.44
CA VAL A 44 -14.25 3.34 -11.62
C VAL A 44 -14.61 3.58 -10.15
N ILE A 45 -14.43 2.58 -9.29
CA ILE A 45 -14.75 2.66 -7.87
C ILE A 45 -13.45 2.68 -7.06
N GLY A 46 -13.16 3.83 -6.46
CA GLY A 46 -11.97 4.13 -5.69
C GLY A 46 -11.01 5.05 -6.43
N ALA A 47 -10.55 6.13 -5.77
CA ALA A 47 -9.60 7.11 -6.27
C ALA A 47 -8.18 6.90 -5.70
N GLY A 48 -7.82 5.67 -5.36
CA GLY A 48 -6.43 5.26 -5.17
C GLY A 48 -5.68 5.14 -6.50
N TYR A 49 -4.37 4.87 -6.47
CA TYR A 49 -3.55 4.81 -7.69
C TYR A 49 -4.07 3.85 -8.77
N ALA A 50 -4.67 2.71 -8.40
CA ALA A 50 -5.29 1.80 -9.36
C ALA A 50 -6.46 2.47 -10.10
N GLY A 51 -7.34 3.15 -9.37
CA GLY A 51 -8.48 3.84 -9.96
C GLY A 51 -8.08 5.10 -10.72
N LEU A 52 -7.09 5.86 -10.23
CA LEU A 52 -6.55 7.01 -10.93
C LEU A 52 -5.92 6.62 -12.27
N ALA A 53 -5.13 5.54 -12.31
CA ALA A 53 -4.57 5.02 -13.56
C ALA A 53 -5.68 4.59 -14.53
N ALA A 54 -6.65 3.82 -14.05
CA ALA A 54 -7.75 3.35 -14.88
C ALA A 54 -8.61 4.50 -15.42
N ALA A 55 -8.97 5.46 -14.57
CA ALA A 55 -9.77 6.62 -14.95
C ALA A 55 -9.03 7.49 -15.97
N ARG A 56 -7.73 7.78 -15.74
CA ARG A 56 -6.90 8.57 -16.66
C ARG A 56 -6.81 7.88 -18.03
N ASP A 57 -6.41 6.60 -18.05
CA ASP A 57 -6.23 5.86 -19.31
C ASP A 57 -7.54 5.78 -20.12
N LEU A 58 -8.69 5.58 -19.46
CA LEU A 58 -9.99 5.49 -20.13
C LEU A 58 -10.52 6.84 -20.61
N SER A 59 -10.35 7.92 -19.84
CA SER A 59 -10.73 9.27 -20.24
C SER A 59 -9.91 9.74 -21.45
N GLN A 60 -8.61 9.47 -21.48
CA GLN A 60 -7.75 9.76 -22.65
C GLN A 60 -8.21 9.08 -23.94
N LEU A 61 -8.82 7.91 -23.80
CA LEU A 61 -9.40 7.16 -24.91
C LEU A 61 -10.84 7.61 -25.22
N SER A 62 -11.25 8.78 -24.71
CA SER A 62 -12.54 9.42 -24.96
C SER A 62 -13.76 8.59 -24.56
N HIS A 63 -13.61 7.71 -23.57
CA HIS A 63 -14.76 7.02 -22.96
C HIS A 63 -15.47 7.95 -21.97
N SER A 64 -16.78 7.78 -21.80
CA SER A 64 -17.48 8.42 -20.69
C SER A 64 -17.19 7.68 -19.40
N VAL A 65 -16.43 8.31 -18.49
CA VAL A 65 -15.95 7.71 -17.25
C VAL A 65 -16.51 8.46 -16.04
N LEU A 66 -16.97 7.71 -15.03
CA LEU A 66 -17.32 8.24 -13.72
C LEU A 66 -16.47 7.58 -12.63
N LEU A 67 -15.77 8.38 -11.82
CA LEU A 67 -15.01 7.95 -10.65
C LEU A 67 -15.83 8.14 -9.37
N LEU A 68 -16.05 7.07 -8.60
CA LEU A 68 -16.74 7.10 -7.30
C LEU A 68 -15.74 6.85 -6.17
N GLU A 69 -15.66 7.77 -5.20
CA GLU A 69 -14.74 7.67 -4.07
C GLU A 69 -15.47 7.87 -2.74
N ALA A 70 -15.20 7.00 -1.76
CA ALA A 70 -15.82 7.04 -0.45
C ALA A 70 -15.31 8.19 0.43
N ARG A 71 -14.03 8.54 0.29
CA ARG A 71 -13.34 9.62 0.99
C ARG A 71 -13.62 10.98 0.37
N ASP A 72 -13.16 12.02 1.03
CA ASP A 72 -13.16 13.39 0.51
C ASP A 72 -11.93 13.70 -0.37
N ARG A 73 -11.03 12.72 -0.54
CA ARG A 73 -9.70 12.89 -1.14
C ARG A 73 -9.31 11.76 -2.08
N ILE A 74 -8.35 12.04 -2.96
CA ILE A 74 -7.65 11.05 -3.79
C ILE A 74 -6.53 10.32 -3.02
N GLY A 75 -5.95 9.30 -3.67
CA GLY A 75 -4.74 8.59 -3.26
C GLY A 75 -4.99 7.31 -2.45
N GLY A 76 -6.17 7.14 -1.87
CA GLY A 76 -6.54 5.92 -1.13
C GLY A 76 -5.61 5.65 0.06
N ARG A 77 -4.90 4.51 0.03
CA ARG A 77 -3.86 4.10 1.01
C ARG A 77 -2.57 4.92 0.96
N THR A 78 -2.54 5.96 0.13
CA THR A 78 -1.39 6.87 -0.01
C THR A 78 -1.89 8.30 -0.04
N TYR A 79 -1.40 9.15 0.87
CA TYR A 79 -1.58 10.60 0.78
C TYR A 79 -0.55 11.31 1.65
N THR A 80 -0.28 12.57 1.31
CA THR A 80 0.65 13.45 1.99
C THR A 80 -0.14 14.46 2.81
N ALA A 81 0.10 14.50 4.11
CA ALA A 81 -0.36 15.56 5.00
C ALA A 81 0.67 16.69 5.08
N LYS A 82 0.23 17.89 5.42
CA LYS A 82 1.07 19.08 5.55
C LYS A 82 0.91 19.69 6.94
N LYS A 83 2.03 20.10 7.54
CA LYS A 83 2.03 20.88 8.78
C LYS A 83 3.33 21.66 8.86
N ASP A 84 3.24 22.95 9.17
CA ASP A 84 4.38 23.85 9.41
C ASP A 84 5.48 23.79 8.33
N GLY A 85 5.08 23.67 7.07
CA GLY A 85 6.00 23.61 5.93
C GLY A 85 6.67 22.25 5.70
N PHE A 86 6.32 21.21 6.47
CA PHE A 86 6.80 19.85 6.29
C PHE A 86 5.71 18.93 5.70
N LEU A 87 6.14 17.91 4.95
CA LEU A 87 5.29 16.93 4.29
C LEU A 87 5.39 15.57 4.99
N TYR A 88 4.25 15.03 5.41
CA TYR A 88 4.15 13.75 6.12
C TYR A 88 3.44 12.73 5.24
N GLU A 89 4.14 11.65 4.91
CA GLU A 89 3.57 10.59 4.06
C GLU A 89 2.78 9.60 4.91
N MET A 90 1.45 9.71 4.87
CA MET A 90 0.58 9.00 5.82
C MET A 90 0.41 7.51 5.52
N GLY A 91 0.87 7.04 4.36
CA GLY A 91 0.76 5.65 3.91
C GLY A 91 1.95 5.24 3.04
N GLY A 92 1.69 4.82 1.80
CA GLY A 92 2.74 4.58 0.79
C GLY A 92 3.67 5.79 0.65
N THR A 93 4.97 5.58 0.44
CA THR A 93 5.96 6.65 0.56
C THR A 93 7.03 6.55 -0.50
N TRP A 94 7.75 5.43 -0.54
CA TRP A 94 8.96 5.31 -1.33
C TRP A 94 8.70 5.02 -2.79
N VAL A 95 9.64 5.47 -3.61
CA VAL A 95 9.63 5.33 -5.06
C VAL A 95 11.00 4.86 -5.55
N THR A 96 11.04 4.16 -6.68
CA THR A 96 12.29 3.70 -7.29
C THR A 96 12.11 3.45 -8.78
N HIS A 97 13.19 3.54 -9.56
CA HIS A 97 13.18 3.24 -10.99
C HIS A 97 13.00 1.75 -11.30
N HIS A 98 13.10 0.87 -10.30
CA HIS A 98 12.80 -0.56 -10.44
C HIS A 98 11.28 -0.87 -10.48
N MET A 99 10.45 0.08 -10.09
CA MET A 99 8.99 -0.02 -10.14
C MET A 99 8.48 0.57 -11.47
N GLY A 100 8.31 -0.30 -12.47
CA GLY A 100 8.13 0.11 -13.86
C GLY A 100 6.87 0.95 -14.13
N TYR A 101 5.72 0.63 -13.52
CA TYR A 101 4.49 1.38 -13.71
C TYR A 101 4.54 2.73 -12.98
N LEU A 102 5.06 2.74 -11.76
CA LEU A 102 5.24 3.96 -10.97
C LEU A 102 6.24 4.91 -11.64
N PHE A 103 7.41 4.41 -12.02
CA PHE A 103 8.44 5.23 -12.63
C PHE A 103 8.01 5.79 -14.00
N ARG A 104 7.17 5.04 -14.75
CA ARG A 104 6.54 5.54 -15.97
C ARG A 104 5.66 6.76 -15.68
N GLU A 105 4.80 6.70 -14.66
CA GLU A 105 3.98 7.86 -14.29
C GLU A 105 4.83 9.03 -13.79
N MET A 106 5.85 8.75 -12.98
CA MET A 106 6.79 9.78 -12.53
C MET A 106 7.45 10.50 -13.72
N THR A 107 7.92 9.74 -14.72
CA THR A 107 8.50 10.30 -15.94
C THR A 107 7.47 11.13 -16.71
N ARG A 108 6.24 10.62 -16.87
CA ARG A 108 5.16 11.31 -17.57
C ARG A 108 4.88 12.70 -17.00
N TYR A 109 4.94 12.83 -15.68
CA TYR A 109 4.67 14.09 -14.99
C TYR A 109 5.92 14.85 -14.55
N ASN A 110 7.11 14.50 -15.06
CA ASN A 110 8.40 15.12 -14.73
C ASN A 110 8.70 15.14 -13.22
N MET A 111 8.46 14.02 -12.54
CA MET A 111 8.75 13.78 -11.11
C MET A 111 9.85 12.75 -10.87
N ASP A 112 10.47 12.23 -11.93
CA ASP A 112 11.49 11.18 -11.89
C ASP A 112 12.87 11.66 -11.44
N ARG A 113 13.14 12.97 -11.57
CA ARG A 113 14.46 13.58 -11.27
C ARG A 113 14.46 14.46 -10.04
N ASP A 114 13.29 14.86 -9.56
CA ASP A 114 13.15 15.72 -8.39
C ASP A 114 12.73 14.93 -7.15
N LEU A 115 13.67 14.11 -6.68
CA LEU A 115 13.50 13.23 -5.52
C LEU A 115 14.25 13.78 -4.31
N ILE A 116 13.78 13.39 -3.13
CA ILE A 116 14.49 13.55 -1.87
C ILE A 116 14.83 12.19 -1.29
N THR A 117 15.90 12.12 -0.51
CA THR A 117 16.28 10.91 0.20
C THR A 117 15.63 10.86 1.59
N THR A 118 15.23 9.68 2.05
CA THR A 118 14.95 9.43 3.47
C THR A 118 16.21 9.62 4.30
N GLY A 119 16.04 10.19 5.49
CA GLY A 119 17.13 10.61 6.35
C GLY A 119 17.85 11.86 5.85
N SER A 120 19.02 12.13 6.44
CA SER A 120 19.87 13.27 6.08
C SER A 120 21.01 12.88 5.13
N PRO A 121 21.62 13.84 4.39
CA PRO A 121 22.78 13.56 3.53
C PRO A 121 23.96 12.87 4.24
N ASP A 122 24.09 13.09 5.55
CA ASP A 122 25.13 12.52 6.41
C ASP A 122 24.66 11.26 7.16
N MET A 123 23.59 10.60 6.71
CA MET A 123 23.03 9.43 7.40
C MET A 123 24.07 8.34 7.66
N HIS A 124 25.00 8.12 6.74
CA HIS A 124 26.10 7.17 6.87
C HIS A 124 27.04 7.43 8.06
N LYS A 125 27.10 8.67 8.58
CA LYS A 125 27.84 9.07 9.79
C LYS A 125 27.02 8.92 11.07
N GLY A 126 25.80 8.43 10.94
CA GLY A 126 24.86 8.22 12.01
C GLY A 126 25.11 6.94 12.80
N TYR A 127 24.07 6.47 13.46
CA TYR A 127 24.13 5.28 14.28
C TYR A 127 22.84 4.49 14.25
N TYR A 128 22.98 3.19 14.53
CA TYR A 128 21.89 2.26 14.70
C TYR A 128 21.75 1.87 16.17
N THR A 129 20.53 1.81 16.72
CA THR A 129 20.30 1.20 18.05
C THR A 129 19.57 -0.11 17.94
N ILE A 130 20.05 -1.12 18.67
CA ILE A 130 19.44 -2.45 18.74
C ILE A 130 19.13 -2.79 20.20
N ASP A 131 17.91 -3.24 20.46
CA ASP A 131 17.46 -3.73 21.76
C ASP A 131 16.58 -4.97 21.54
N VAL A 132 17.14 -6.14 21.87
CA VAL A 132 16.49 -7.45 21.69
C VAL A 132 16.67 -8.32 22.93
N PRO A 133 15.76 -9.27 23.21
CA PRO A 133 15.83 -10.06 24.43
C PRO A 133 17.02 -11.01 24.38
N GLY A 134 17.76 -11.10 25.47
CA GLY A 134 18.93 -11.99 25.56
C GLY A 134 20.22 -11.41 24.99
N ALA A 135 20.24 -10.15 24.57
CA ALA A 135 21.45 -9.39 24.26
C ALA A 135 21.42 -8.05 25.02
N ALA A 136 22.60 -7.49 25.33
CA ALA A 136 22.67 -6.15 25.89
C ALA A 136 22.33 -5.12 24.81
N PRO A 137 21.52 -4.08 25.10
CA PRO A 137 21.25 -3.02 24.14
C PRO A 137 22.55 -2.34 23.69
N ARG A 138 22.69 -2.08 22.39
CA ARG A 138 23.92 -1.54 21.81
C ARG A 138 23.66 -0.47 20.76
N LYS A 139 24.64 0.42 20.62
CA LYS A 139 24.78 1.40 19.54
C LYS A 139 25.79 0.87 18.53
N LEU A 140 25.38 0.75 17.27
CA LEU A 140 26.17 0.22 16.16
C LEU A 140 26.35 1.30 15.08
N SER A 141 27.28 1.07 14.15
CA SER A 141 27.25 1.79 12.87
C SER A 141 26.10 1.28 11.98
N HIS A 142 25.65 2.09 11.03
CA HIS A 142 24.66 1.63 10.04
C HIS A 142 25.18 0.49 9.17
N GLU A 143 26.49 0.49 8.87
CA GLU A 143 27.14 -0.57 8.09
C GLU A 143 27.12 -1.90 8.83
N GLU A 144 27.48 -1.90 10.12
CA GLU A 144 27.45 -3.11 10.97
C GLU A 144 26.03 -3.66 11.11
N ALA A 145 25.05 -2.80 11.42
CA ALA A 145 23.65 -3.23 11.52
C ALA A 145 23.10 -3.74 10.18
N GLY A 146 23.45 -3.07 9.07
CA GLY A 146 23.09 -3.49 7.72
C GLY A 146 23.66 -4.87 7.35
N ALA A 147 24.94 -5.12 7.65
CA ALA A 147 25.58 -6.40 7.40
C ALA A 147 24.95 -7.54 8.21
N MET A 148 24.62 -7.31 9.49
CA MET A 148 23.91 -8.30 10.33
C MET A 148 22.51 -8.59 9.77
N GLN A 149 21.76 -7.56 9.39
CA GLN A 149 20.43 -7.69 8.83
C GLN A 149 20.46 -8.44 7.48
N ALA A 150 21.38 -8.08 6.58
CA ALA A 150 21.55 -8.72 5.28
C ALA A 150 21.89 -10.22 5.44
N LYS A 151 22.85 -10.56 6.30
CA LYS A 151 23.19 -11.96 6.60
C LYS A 151 22.00 -12.76 7.10
N ALA A 152 21.22 -12.21 8.04
CA ALA A 152 20.07 -12.90 8.59
C ALA A 152 18.95 -13.07 7.54
N TRP A 153 18.69 -12.03 6.74
CA TRP A 153 17.71 -12.05 5.64
C TRP A 153 18.10 -13.05 4.56
N ASP A 154 19.34 -13.01 4.08
CA ASP A 154 19.83 -13.90 3.03
C ASP A 154 19.72 -15.36 3.46
N MET A 155 20.07 -15.67 4.70
CA MET A 155 19.87 -17.02 5.25
C MET A 155 18.38 -17.41 5.29
N PHE A 156 17.50 -16.47 5.61
CA PHE A 156 16.05 -16.69 5.67
C PHE A 156 15.46 -17.01 4.30
N VAL A 157 15.78 -16.23 3.26
CA VAL A 157 15.21 -16.42 1.91
C VAL A 157 15.92 -17.47 1.08
N ASN A 158 17.14 -17.88 1.43
CA ASN A 158 17.94 -18.87 0.70
C ASN A 158 17.49 -20.31 0.95
N VAL A 159 16.23 -20.60 0.61
CA VAL A 159 15.60 -21.93 0.77
C VAL A 159 16.00 -22.93 -0.31
N ASP A 160 16.49 -22.43 -1.45
CA ASP A 160 16.87 -23.21 -2.62
C ASP A 160 18.39 -23.25 -2.86
N GLY A 161 19.17 -22.64 -1.97
CA GLY A 161 20.62 -22.49 -2.13
C GLY A 161 21.03 -21.46 -3.19
N GLN A 162 20.08 -20.74 -3.80
CA GLN A 162 20.29 -19.73 -4.85
C GLN A 162 19.47 -18.45 -4.61
N PHE A 163 19.18 -18.11 -3.35
CA PHE A 163 18.48 -16.88 -2.96
C PHE A 163 17.11 -16.72 -3.67
N GLY A 164 16.39 -17.84 -3.85
CA GLY A 164 15.08 -17.87 -4.50
C GLY A 164 15.14 -17.85 -6.03
N ARG A 165 16.30 -17.82 -6.67
CA ARG A 165 16.42 -17.77 -8.14
C ARG A 165 15.88 -19.00 -8.83
N THR A 166 15.91 -20.17 -8.20
CA THR A 166 15.41 -21.40 -8.83
C THR A 166 13.91 -21.59 -8.65
N ILE A 167 13.33 -21.05 -7.57
CA ILE A 167 11.89 -21.21 -7.27
C ILE A 167 11.06 -19.98 -7.63
N CYS A 168 11.67 -18.80 -7.76
CA CYS A 168 11.01 -17.56 -8.15
C CYS A 168 11.87 -16.76 -9.15
N PRO A 169 12.29 -17.34 -10.30
CA PRO A 169 13.12 -16.65 -11.28
C PRO A 169 12.40 -15.47 -11.97
N LEU A 170 11.07 -15.51 -12.01
CA LEU A 170 10.23 -14.48 -12.60
C LEU A 170 9.13 -14.09 -11.62
N PRO A 171 9.36 -13.09 -10.73
CA PRO A 171 8.43 -12.76 -9.65
C PRO A 171 7.07 -12.24 -10.11
N HIS A 172 6.95 -11.82 -11.38
CA HIS A 172 5.70 -11.40 -12.00
C HIS A 172 4.85 -12.59 -12.49
N ALA A 173 5.43 -13.78 -12.64
CA ALA A 173 4.74 -15.00 -13.06
C ALA A 173 4.82 -16.02 -11.92
N GLN A 174 3.94 -15.87 -10.93
CA GLN A 174 3.98 -16.65 -9.69
C GLN A 174 3.48 -18.10 -9.91
N LEU A 175 2.25 -18.29 -10.38
CA LEU A 175 1.66 -19.63 -10.60
C LEU A 175 1.82 -20.14 -12.04
N ASP A 176 1.95 -19.23 -13.01
CA ASP A 176 2.14 -19.53 -14.43
C ASP A 176 3.58 -19.28 -14.86
N ASN A 177 4.54 -19.70 -14.03
CA ASN A 177 5.96 -19.51 -14.33
C ASN A 177 6.39 -20.44 -15.48
N PRO A 178 7.11 -19.95 -16.51
CA PRO A 178 7.53 -20.79 -17.63
C PRO A 178 8.65 -21.79 -17.28
N ILE A 179 9.31 -21.62 -16.13
CA ILE A 179 10.49 -22.40 -15.73
C ILE A 179 10.21 -23.22 -14.46
N VAL A 180 9.33 -22.74 -13.57
CA VAL A 180 9.05 -23.36 -12.28
C VAL A 180 7.64 -23.93 -12.26
N ASP A 181 7.52 -25.22 -11.94
CA ASP A 181 6.23 -25.86 -11.81
C ASP A 181 5.39 -25.27 -10.67
N ARG A 182 4.10 -25.08 -10.93
CA ARG A 182 3.12 -24.57 -9.95
C ARG A 182 3.20 -25.29 -8.61
N SER A 183 3.35 -26.62 -8.60
CA SER A 183 3.43 -27.42 -7.37
C SER A 183 4.65 -27.08 -6.50
N THR A 184 5.76 -26.64 -7.11
CA THR A 184 6.96 -26.18 -6.39
C THR A 184 6.67 -24.88 -5.66
N VAL A 185 6.00 -23.95 -6.33
CA VAL A 185 5.58 -22.67 -5.76
C VAL A 185 4.56 -22.89 -4.64
N GLU A 186 3.56 -23.73 -4.86
CA GLU A 186 2.52 -24.09 -3.89
C GLU A 186 3.10 -24.64 -2.59
N LYS A 187 4.13 -25.49 -2.67
CA LYS A 187 4.83 -26.03 -1.49
C LYS A 187 5.40 -24.92 -0.60
N TRP A 188 6.07 -23.94 -1.19
CA TRP A 188 6.69 -22.84 -0.45
C TRP A 188 5.68 -21.82 0.06
N ASP A 189 4.57 -21.64 -0.64
CA ASP A 189 3.46 -20.79 -0.17
C ASP A 189 2.82 -21.30 1.12
N GLN A 190 2.84 -22.61 1.39
CA GLN A 190 2.32 -23.15 2.65
C GLN A 190 3.18 -22.82 3.88
N VAL A 191 4.39 -22.31 3.70
CA VAL A 191 5.34 -22.10 4.81
C VAL A 191 5.15 -20.71 5.41
N SER A 192 5.04 -20.64 6.74
CA SER A 192 5.01 -19.36 7.46
C SER A 192 6.41 -18.79 7.72
N CYS A 193 6.47 -17.48 7.95
CA CYS A 193 7.71 -16.83 8.40
C CYS A 193 8.21 -17.43 9.73
N HIS A 194 7.29 -17.81 10.63
CA HIS A 194 7.61 -18.51 11.87
C HIS A 194 8.34 -19.83 11.61
N ASP A 195 7.78 -20.69 10.76
CA ASP A 195 8.34 -22.03 10.53
C ASP A 195 9.72 -21.96 9.89
N ARG A 196 9.90 -21.02 8.94
CA ARG A 196 11.22 -20.77 8.35
C ARG A 196 12.21 -20.22 9.36
N PHE A 197 11.79 -19.28 10.22
CA PHE A 197 12.64 -18.74 11.28
C PHE A 197 13.11 -19.85 12.23
N GLU A 198 12.21 -20.72 12.68
CA GLU A 198 12.54 -21.84 13.56
C GLU A 198 13.56 -22.81 12.95
N GLU A 199 13.48 -23.03 11.63
CA GLU A 199 14.44 -23.87 10.90
C GLU A 199 15.87 -23.29 10.95
N ILE A 200 16.03 -21.97 10.90
CA ILE A 200 17.36 -21.35 10.77
C ILE A 200 17.89 -20.66 12.03
N LYS A 201 17.05 -20.42 13.05
CA LYS A 201 17.42 -19.58 14.21
C LYS A 201 18.68 -20.03 14.93
N HIS A 202 18.96 -21.34 14.95
CA HIS A 202 20.16 -21.91 15.57
C HIS A 202 21.48 -21.53 14.88
N LYS A 203 21.40 -20.96 13.66
CA LYS A 203 22.53 -20.46 12.88
C LYS A 203 22.73 -18.94 13.03
N LEU A 204 21.83 -18.28 13.75
CA LEU A 204 21.81 -16.83 13.95
C LEU A 204 22.18 -16.50 15.40
N THR A 205 22.95 -15.42 15.58
CA THR A 205 23.14 -14.81 16.90
C THR A 205 21.82 -14.22 17.41
N THR A 206 21.71 -13.97 18.73
CA THR A 206 20.50 -13.35 19.32
C THR A 206 20.14 -12.01 18.68
N GLU A 207 21.14 -11.18 18.38
CA GLU A 207 20.94 -9.89 17.70
C GLU A 207 20.43 -10.08 16.27
N GLU A 208 21.02 -10.99 15.49
CA GLU A 208 20.55 -11.33 14.13
C GLU A 208 19.13 -11.92 14.13
N GLN A 209 18.77 -12.72 15.13
CA GLN A 209 17.41 -13.24 15.28
C GLN A 209 16.41 -12.10 15.49
N GLY A 210 16.70 -11.16 16.41
CA GLY A 210 15.81 -10.03 16.68
C GLY A 210 15.69 -9.08 15.48
N LEU A 211 16.79 -8.80 14.78
CA LEU A 211 16.79 -8.01 13.53
C LEU A 211 15.89 -8.66 12.47
N LEU A 212 16.06 -9.96 12.25
CA LEU A 212 15.27 -10.70 11.27
C LEU A 212 13.79 -10.67 11.59
N VAL A 213 13.39 -11.01 12.82
CA VAL A 213 11.98 -11.03 13.22
C VAL A 213 11.36 -9.63 13.10
N SER A 214 12.05 -8.59 13.56
CA SER A 214 11.55 -7.22 13.44
C SER A 214 11.40 -6.78 11.99
N LEU A 215 12.32 -7.16 11.10
CA LEU A 215 12.22 -6.84 9.67
C LEU A 215 11.04 -7.57 9.01
N LEU A 216 10.86 -8.87 9.30
CA LEU A 216 9.76 -9.67 8.76
C LEU A 216 8.40 -9.08 9.17
N LEU A 217 8.26 -8.69 10.44
CA LEU A 217 7.04 -8.07 10.95
C LEU A 217 6.85 -6.64 10.44
N HIS A 218 7.92 -5.88 10.23
CA HIS A 218 7.85 -4.56 9.60
C HIS A 218 7.32 -4.63 8.16
N ILE A 219 7.78 -5.63 7.39
CA ILE A 219 7.34 -5.86 6.00
C ILE A 219 5.89 -6.38 5.97
N SER A 220 5.58 -7.43 6.74
CA SER A 220 4.26 -8.06 6.65
C SER A 220 3.16 -7.28 7.38
N GLY A 221 3.52 -6.49 8.39
CA GLY A 221 2.58 -5.82 9.29
C GLY A 221 1.67 -6.77 10.08
N GLY A 222 1.93 -8.08 10.04
CA GLY A 222 1.11 -9.14 10.64
C GLY A 222 1.83 -9.81 11.81
N ARG A 223 1.59 -11.10 11.98
CA ARG A 223 2.27 -11.97 12.97
C ARG A 223 3.11 -13.03 12.26
N MET A 224 4.17 -13.53 12.88
CA MET A 224 5.11 -14.48 12.24
C MET A 224 4.43 -15.75 11.69
N LYS A 225 3.44 -16.30 12.41
CA LYS A 225 2.68 -17.49 11.98
C LYS A 225 1.71 -17.22 10.84
N GLU A 226 1.25 -15.98 10.74
CA GLU A 226 0.24 -15.54 9.77
C GLU A 226 0.90 -14.88 8.54
N SER A 227 2.23 -14.73 8.52
CA SER A 227 2.94 -14.10 7.40
C SER A 227 3.53 -15.16 6.48
N SER A 228 3.18 -15.14 5.19
CA SER A 228 3.70 -16.08 4.19
C SER A 228 5.20 -15.90 3.95
N LEU A 229 5.96 -17.01 3.96
CA LEU A 229 7.35 -17.04 3.50
C LEU A 229 7.45 -16.72 2.01
N TRP A 230 6.50 -17.23 1.20
CA TRP A 230 6.51 -17.02 -0.24
C TRP A 230 6.44 -15.54 -0.60
N ASP A 231 5.65 -14.76 0.12
CA ASP A 231 5.57 -13.31 -0.08
C ASP A 231 6.92 -12.61 0.20
N MET A 232 7.71 -13.11 1.15
CA MET A 232 9.06 -12.62 1.43
C MET A 232 10.03 -13.00 0.29
N ILE A 233 9.98 -14.25 -0.21
CA ILE A 233 10.81 -14.72 -1.32
C ILE A 233 10.50 -13.93 -2.60
N ARG A 234 9.21 -13.73 -2.92
CA ARG A 234 8.79 -12.90 -4.06
C ARG A 234 9.28 -11.46 -3.92
N SER A 235 9.15 -10.86 -2.74
CA SER A 235 9.67 -9.51 -2.47
C SER A 235 11.18 -9.44 -2.67
N HIS A 236 11.93 -10.45 -2.22
CA HIS A 236 13.37 -10.54 -2.44
C HIS A 236 13.74 -10.75 -3.92
N ALA A 237 12.96 -11.53 -4.68
CA ALA A 237 13.17 -11.69 -6.11
C ALA A 237 12.98 -10.37 -6.88
N LEU A 238 12.03 -9.52 -6.45
CA LEU A 238 11.86 -8.16 -6.98
C LEU A 238 13.05 -7.23 -6.65
N LEU A 239 13.85 -7.56 -5.62
CA LEU A 239 15.13 -6.93 -5.32
C LEU A 239 16.30 -7.53 -6.12
N MET A 240 16.01 -8.14 -7.28
CA MET A 240 16.99 -8.85 -8.10
C MET A 240 17.71 -9.99 -7.36
N HIS A 241 17.05 -10.56 -6.34
CA HIS A 241 17.60 -11.59 -5.45
C HIS A 241 18.87 -11.13 -4.70
N SER A 242 18.90 -9.88 -4.26
CA SER A 242 19.99 -9.34 -3.45
C SER A 242 19.42 -8.43 -2.36
N SER A 243 19.80 -8.69 -1.11
CA SER A 243 19.43 -7.87 0.05
C SER A 243 20.11 -6.50 0.04
N ASP A 244 21.24 -6.35 -0.66
CA ASP A 244 21.94 -5.06 -0.82
C ASP A 244 21.04 -4.00 -1.47
N ASN A 245 20.09 -4.43 -2.32
CA ASN A 245 19.17 -3.53 -3.00
C ASN A 245 18.00 -3.04 -2.12
N PHE A 246 17.87 -3.56 -0.88
CA PHE A 246 16.69 -3.30 -0.03
C PHE A 246 16.49 -1.80 0.21
N ALA A 247 17.53 -1.08 0.64
CA ALA A 247 17.41 0.35 0.94
C ALA A 247 17.06 1.16 -0.30
N ASP A 248 17.73 0.92 -1.43
CA ASP A 248 17.54 1.68 -2.67
C ASP A 248 16.16 1.46 -3.33
N VAL A 249 15.54 0.31 -3.08
CA VAL A 249 14.18 0.02 -3.56
C VAL A 249 13.10 0.47 -2.58
N TRP A 250 13.25 0.13 -1.29
CA TRP A 250 12.14 0.24 -0.34
C TRP A 250 12.17 1.46 0.55
N LEU A 251 13.32 2.13 0.70
CA LEU A 251 13.50 3.16 1.74
C LEU A 251 14.23 4.42 1.28
N ARG A 252 14.89 4.44 0.12
CA ARG A 252 15.80 5.53 -0.23
C ARG A 252 15.08 6.78 -0.69
N TYR A 253 14.27 6.70 -1.73
CA TYR A 253 13.78 7.90 -2.43
C TYR A 253 12.30 8.15 -2.16
N LYS A 254 11.96 9.43 -2.02
CA LYS A 254 10.59 9.96 -1.91
C LYS A 254 10.41 11.07 -2.94
N LEU A 255 9.17 11.30 -3.37
CA LEU A 255 8.84 12.45 -4.20
C LEU A 255 9.02 13.74 -3.39
N ARG A 256 9.71 14.76 -3.93
CA ARG A 256 9.90 16.04 -3.21
C ARG A 256 8.57 16.67 -2.78
N ASP A 257 7.60 16.68 -3.69
CA ASP A 257 6.28 17.29 -3.48
C ASP A 257 5.29 16.34 -2.78
N GLY A 258 5.75 15.15 -2.39
CA GLY A 258 4.94 14.09 -1.79
C GLY A 258 4.06 13.32 -2.76
N GLN A 259 3.57 12.17 -2.33
CA GLN A 259 2.71 11.28 -3.10
C GLN A 259 1.39 11.93 -3.56
N THR A 260 0.82 12.83 -2.75
CA THR A 260 -0.39 13.56 -3.16
C THR A 260 -0.19 14.35 -4.44
N ALA A 261 1.01 14.90 -4.69
CA ALA A 261 1.28 15.65 -5.91
C ALA A 261 1.20 14.78 -7.17
N LEU A 262 1.75 13.55 -7.14
CA LEU A 262 1.65 12.62 -8.26
C LEU A 262 0.19 12.20 -8.51
N ALA A 263 -0.52 11.81 -7.44
CA ALA A 263 -1.92 11.44 -7.54
C ALA A 263 -2.78 12.58 -8.13
N LYS A 264 -2.49 13.83 -7.73
CA LYS A 264 -3.19 15.01 -8.21
C LYS A 264 -2.95 15.26 -9.70
N ARG A 265 -1.72 15.12 -10.19
CA ARG A 265 -1.41 15.26 -11.63
C ARG A 265 -2.16 14.23 -12.48
N MET A 266 -2.29 12.99 -12.00
CA MET A 266 -3.11 11.97 -12.66
C MET A 266 -4.59 12.32 -12.69
N PHE A 267 -5.12 12.82 -11.58
CA PHE A 267 -6.52 13.24 -11.48
C PHE A 267 -6.82 14.47 -12.37
N GLU A 268 -5.94 15.46 -12.38
CA GLU A 268 -6.05 16.66 -13.21
C GLU A 268 -5.96 16.32 -14.71
N GLU A 269 -5.07 15.41 -15.10
CA GLU A 269 -5.03 14.92 -16.48
C GLU A 269 -6.36 14.24 -16.86
N ALA A 270 -6.85 13.32 -16.04
CA ALA A 270 -8.11 12.62 -16.31
C ALA A 270 -9.32 13.56 -16.40
N THR A 271 -9.39 14.57 -15.51
CA THR A 271 -10.48 15.56 -15.52
C THR A 271 -10.37 16.55 -16.68
N GLY A 272 -9.15 16.92 -17.09
CA GLY A 272 -8.91 17.65 -18.34
C GLY A 272 -9.43 16.91 -19.57
N ASP A 273 -9.36 15.57 -19.54
CA ASP A 273 -9.88 14.67 -20.58
C ASP A 273 -11.37 14.28 -20.38
N GLY A 274 -12.08 14.98 -19.47
CA GLY A 274 -13.53 14.81 -19.30
C GLY A 274 -13.98 13.77 -18.28
N LEU A 275 -13.10 13.34 -17.36
CA LEU A 275 -13.50 12.51 -16.21
C LEU A 275 -14.57 13.21 -15.37
N GLU A 276 -15.67 12.50 -15.13
CA GLU A 276 -16.66 12.87 -14.12
C GLU A 276 -16.37 12.15 -12.81
N TYR A 277 -16.75 12.74 -11.68
CA TYR A 277 -16.41 12.19 -10.38
C TYR A 277 -17.39 12.56 -9.26
N ALA A 278 -17.48 11.68 -8.26
CA ALA A 278 -18.17 11.94 -7.01
C ALA A 278 -17.37 11.39 -5.80
N PHE A 279 -16.85 12.30 -4.99
CA PHE A 279 -16.24 12.02 -3.69
C PHE A 279 -17.31 11.97 -2.59
N SER A 280 -16.91 11.55 -1.39
CA SER A 280 -17.80 11.31 -0.25
C SER A 280 -18.99 10.39 -0.62
N THR A 281 -18.78 9.46 -1.56
CA THR A 281 -19.79 8.61 -2.18
C THR A 281 -19.39 7.16 -2.01
N GLN A 282 -19.64 6.62 -0.81
CA GLN A 282 -19.35 5.21 -0.49
C GLN A 282 -20.27 4.29 -1.29
N VAL A 283 -19.70 3.37 -2.06
CA VAL A 283 -20.46 2.31 -2.74
C VAL A 283 -20.92 1.27 -1.71
N LYS A 284 -22.19 0.85 -1.83
CA LYS A 284 -22.82 -0.17 -0.99
C LYS A 284 -23.06 -1.46 -1.76
N SER A 285 -23.50 -1.37 -3.02
CA SER A 285 -23.79 -2.55 -3.83
C SER A 285 -23.47 -2.37 -5.31
N ILE A 286 -23.16 -3.50 -5.96
CA ILE A 286 -22.88 -3.62 -7.39
C ILE A 286 -23.74 -4.76 -7.94
N ALA A 287 -24.66 -4.42 -8.84
CA ALA A 287 -25.64 -5.36 -9.39
C ALA A 287 -25.64 -5.35 -10.92
N GLN A 288 -25.66 -6.53 -11.54
CA GLN A 288 -25.86 -6.71 -12.98
C GLN A 288 -26.97 -7.73 -13.21
N ASP A 289 -27.70 -7.59 -14.33
CA ASP A 289 -28.76 -8.53 -14.70
C ASP A 289 -28.17 -9.93 -14.99
N SER A 290 -28.91 -10.98 -14.67
CA SER A 290 -28.50 -12.37 -14.88
C SER A 290 -28.38 -12.74 -16.36
N SER A 291 -29.03 -11.98 -17.25
CA SER A 291 -28.87 -12.09 -18.70
C SER A 291 -27.49 -11.60 -19.19
N GLY A 292 -26.85 -10.69 -18.45
CA GLY A 292 -25.61 -10.01 -18.85
C GLY A 292 -25.76 -8.96 -19.96
N ASP A 293 -26.98 -8.70 -20.44
CA ASP A 293 -27.23 -7.81 -21.60
C ASP A 293 -27.54 -6.35 -21.23
N GLY A 294 -27.48 -6.00 -19.92
CA GLY A 294 -27.79 -4.67 -19.39
C GLY A 294 -26.62 -3.99 -18.68
N PRO A 295 -26.70 -2.66 -18.42
CA PRO A 295 -25.66 -1.95 -17.69
C PRO A 295 -25.57 -2.43 -16.23
N VAL A 296 -24.35 -2.46 -15.70
CA VAL A 296 -24.10 -2.70 -14.29
C VAL A 296 -24.55 -1.47 -13.50
N THR A 297 -25.29 -1.71 -12.42
CA THR A 297 -25.82 -0.70 -11.50
C THR A 297 -24.96 -0.66 -10.23
N VAL A 298 -24.50 0.53 -9.86
CA VAL A 298 -23.76 0.79 -8.62
C VAL A 298 -24.62 1.68 -7.73
N THR A 299 -24.86 1.24 -6.49
CA THR A 299 -25.67 1.98 -5.51
C THR A 299 -24.79 2.45 -4.37
N SER A 300 -24.85 3.73 -4.01
CA SER A 300 -24.13 4.28 -2.86
C SER A 300 -24.88 4.03 -1.54
N SER A 301 -24.17 4.18 -0.42
CA SER A 301 -24.76 4.17 0.92
C SER A 301 -25.80 5.28 1.13
N SER A 302 -25.72 6.39 0.38
CA SER A 302 -26.71 7.47 0.37
C SER A 302 -27.94 7.19 -0.50
N GLY A 303 -27.94 6.08 -1.26
CA GLY A 303 -29.02 5.72 -2.18
C GLY A 303 -28.88 6.30 -3.59
N ASP A 304 -27.78 6.96 -3.92
CA ASP A 304 -27.49 7.40 -5.29
C ASP A 304 -27.27 6.16 -6.17
N VAL A 305 -27.80 6.20 -7.38
CA VAL A 305 -27.73 5.10 -8.35
C VAL A 305 -26.97 5.55 -9.59
N PHE A 306 -25.94 4.79 -9.96
CA PHE A 306 -25.10 5.03 -11.13
C PHE A 306 -25.11 3.79 -12.03
N ARG A 307 -24.95 3.97 -13.34
CA ARG A 307 -24.99 2.88 -14.32
C ARG A 307 -23.84 2.95 -15.31
N ALA A 308 -23.22 1.83 -15.62
CA ALA A 308 -22.17 1.75 -16.62
C ALA A 308 -22.21 0.44 -17.40
N LYS A 309 -21.55 0.41 -18.57
CA LYS A 309 -21.34 -0.84 -19.31
C LYS A 309 -20.31 -1.73 -18.64
N LYS A 310 -19.24 -1.15 -18.08
CA LYS A 310 -18.18 -1.88 -17.37
C LYS A 310 -17.85 -1.20 -16.05
N ILE A 311 -17.46 -1.97 -15.04
CA ILE A 311 -17.00 -1.45 -13.74
C ILE A 311 -15.54 -1.82 -13.54
N ILE A 312 -14.69 -0.87 -13.13
CA ILE A 312 -13.38 -1.16 -12.56
C ILE A 312 -13.47 -0.95 -11.05
N ASN A 313 -13.52 -2.05 -10.31
CA ASN A 313 -13.61 -2.07 -8.86
C ASN A 313 -12.20 -2.11 -8.26
N THR A 314 -11.81 -1.05 -7.55
CA THR A 314 -10.49 -0.95 -6.89
C THR A 314 -10.59 -0.95 -5.37
N ILE A 315 -11.73 -1.39 -4.82
CA ILE A 315 -11.93 -1.53 -3.38
C ILE A 315 -10.92 -2.55 -2.83
N PRO A 316 -10.20 -2.25 -1.73
CA PRO A 316 -9.23 -3.16 -1.13
C PRO A 316 -9.84 -4.50 -0.68
N LEU A 317 -9.04 -5.57 -0.69
CA LEU A 317 -9.45 -6.93 -0.33
C LEU A 317 -10.23 -6.98 1.00
N ASN A 318 -9.71 -6.33 2.04
CA ASN A 318 -10.30 -6.36 3.39
C ASN A 318 -11.63 -5.59 3.51
N VAL A 319 -11.96 -4.75 2.51
CA VAL A 319 -13.17 -3.92 2.46
C VAL A 319 -14.25 -4.58 1.59
N LEU A 320 -13.90 -5.47 0.67
CA LEU A 320 -14.86 -6.10 -0.25
C LEU A 320 -16.01 -6.83 0.44
N LYS A 321 -15.80 -7.30 1.69
CA LYS A 321 -16.86 -7.95 2.49
C LYS A 321 -18.02 -7.02 2.87
N ASP A 322 -17.82 -5.72 2.77
CA ASP A 322 -18.84 -4.71 3.05
C ASP A 322 -19.70 -4.38 1.83
N ILE A 323 -19.37 -4.94 0.66
CA ILE A 323 -20.02 -4.62 -0.62
C ILE A 323 -20.91 -5.77 -1.03
N GLU A 324 -22.17 -5.46 -1.30
CA GLU A 324 -23.13 -6.44 -1.81
C GLU A 324 -22.98 -6.61 -3.32
N PHE A 325 -22.78 -7.86 -3.78
CA PHE A 325 -22.70 -8.19 -5.20
C PHE A 325 -23.92 -9.01 -5.63
N SER A 326 -24.52 -8.63 -6.76
CA SER A 326 -25.59 -9.39 -7.41
C SER A 326 -25.29 -9.57 -8.92
N PRO A 327 -25.17 -10.80 -9.44
CA PRO A 327 -25.22 -12.06 -8.71
C PRO A 327 -24.07 -12.20 -7.69
N PRO A 328 -24.18 -13.09 -6.69
CA PRO A 328 -23.13 -13.31 -5.70
C PRO A 328 -21.77 -13.65 -6.34
N LEU A 329 -20.68 -13.22 -5.71
CA LEU A 329 -19.32 -13.64 -6.07
C LEU A 329 -19.17 -15.17 -5.91
N THR A 330 -18.16 -15.76 -6.56
CA THR A 330 -17.85 -17.19 -6.37
C THR A 330 -17.56 -17.51 -4.91
N GLN A 331 -17.84 -18.75 -4.46
CA GLN A 331 -17.53 -19.16 -3.09
C GLN A 331 -16.04 -18.99 -2.77
N ARG A 332 -15.16 -19.33 -3.73
CA ARG A 332 -13.71 -19.18 -3.56
C ARG A 332 -13.30 -17.74 -3.30
N ARG A 333 -13.91 -16.76 -3.99
CA ARG A 333 -13.66 -15.34 -3.75
C ARG A 333 -14.22 -14.86 -2.43
N GLN A 334 -15.43 -15.30 -2.05
CA GLN A 334 -16.01 -14.98 -0.75
C GLN A 334 -15.12 -15.48 0.40
N ASP A 335 -14.58 -16.70 0.31
CA ASP A 335 -13.64 -17.23 1.28
C ASP A 335 -12.38 -16.34 1.40
N ALA A 336 -11.80 -15.95 0.27
CA ALA A 336 -10.63 -15.07 0.22
C ALA A 336 -10.91 -13.72 0.91
N ILE A 337 -12.05 -13.10 0.58
CA ILE A 337 -12.50 -11.81 1.14
C ILE A 337 -12.74 -11.92 2.66
N ASN A 338 -13.32 -13.03 3.13
CA ASN A 338 -13.61 -13.23 4.55
C ASN A 338 -12.35 -13.43 5.38
N ILE A 339 -11.33 -14.09 4.81
CA ILE A 339 -10.01 -14.25 5.43
C ILE A 339 -9.25 -12.91 5.45
N GLY A 340 -9.18 -12.23 4.29
CA GLY A 340 -8.43 -10.98 4.14
C GLY A 340 -6.91 -11.15 4.14
N HIS A 341 -6.20 -10.02 4.13
CA HIS A 341 -4.74 -9.94 4.26
C HIS A 341 -4.34 -9.60 5.70
N VAL A 342 -3.09 -9.91 6.08
CA VAL A 342 -2.65 -9.90 7.48
C VAL A 342 -2.03 -8.58 7.94
N ASN A 343 -1.69 -7.68 7.01
CA ASN A 343 -1.02 -6.43 7.36
C ASN A 343 -1.94 -5.46 8.13
N GLN A 344 -1.65 -5.29 9.41
CA GLN A 344 -2.27 -4.35 10.35
C GLN A 344 -1.22 -3.38 10.92
N MET A 345 -0.20 -3.07 10.12
CA MET A 345 0.92 -2.27 10.60
C MET A 345 0.47 -0.90 11.10
N THR A 346 1.14 -0.43 12.14
CA THR A 346 1.01 0.95 12.62
C THR A 346 2.16 1.79 12.08
N LYS A 347 1.86 3.00 11.58
CA LYS A 347 2.85 4.00 11.17
C LYS A 347 2.61 5.29 11.95
N VAL A 348 3.63 5.78 12.65
CA VAL A 348 3.55 7.00 13.45
C VAL A 348 4.68 7.93 13.07
N HIS A 349 4.35 9.18 12.78
CA HIS A 349 5.30 10.27 12.62
C HIS A 349 5.41 11.02 13.94
N ALA A 350 6.61 11.41 14.33
CA ALA A 350 6.89 12.19 15.52
C ALA A 350 7.89 13.31 15.22
N ASP A 351 7.56 14.53 15.61
CA ASP A 351 8.51 15.64 15.59
C ASP A 351 9.20 15.72 16.96
N VAL A 352 10.53 15.83 16.97
CA VAL A 352 11.37 15.77 18.19
C VAL A 352 12.45 16.84 18.14
N SER A 353 12.88 17.38 19.29
CA SER A 353 13.92 18.43 19.29
C SER A 353 15.34 17.88 19.32
N ASN A 354 15.52 16.59 19.67
CA ASN A 354 16.82 15.94 19.63
C ASN A 354 17.37 15.80 18.21
N LYS A 355 18.28 16.71 17.84
CA LYS A 355 18.94 16.76 16.54
C LYS A 355 19.80 15.54 16.21
N GLU A 356 20.28 14.80 17.20
CA GLU A 356 21.06 13.58 16.94
C GLU A 356 20.23 12.49 16.24
N LEU A 357 18.90 12.53 16.42
CA LEU A 357 17.98 11.58 15.80
C LEU A 357 17.84 11.77 14.28
N GLU A 358 18.30 12.88 13.72
CA GLU A 358 18.34 13.11 12.27
C GLU A 358 19.13 12.00 11.54
N ARG A 359 20.11 11.42 12.24
CA ARG A 359 21.03 10.40 11.70
C ARG A 359 20.82 9.02 12.33
N TRP A 360 19.72 8.84 13.03
CA TRP A 360 19.42 7.64 13.80
C TRP A 360 18.50 6.70 13.02
N ASN A 361 18.84 5.41 13.05
CA ASN A 361 17.92 4.29 12.82
C ASN A 361 17.93 3.43 14.07
N GLY A 362 16.86 2.69 14.32
CA GLY A 362 16.91 1.73 15.39
C GLY A 362 15.72 0.83 15.47
N MET A 363 15.89 -0.20 16.27
CA MET A 363 14.84 -1.16 16.55
C MET A 363 14.83 -1.55 18.02
N LYS A 364 13.63 -1.90 18.48
CA LYS A 364 13.39 -2.65 19.69
C LYS A 364 12.45 -3.79 19.39
N PHE A 365 12.84 -5.00 19.76
CA PHE A 365 11.96 -6.15 19.70
C PHE A 365 11.95 -6.89 21.05
N PRO A 366 10.80 -7.32 21.58
CA PRO A 366 9.44 -6.93 21.16
C PRO A 366 9.11 -5.49 21.56
N GLY A 367 8.15 -4.88 20.86
CA GLY A 367 7.64 -3.53 21.15
C GLY A 367 6.38 -3.21 20.35
N LEU A 368 5.54 -2.29 20.85
CA LEU A 368 4.33 -1.84 20.13
C LEU A 368 4.68 -1.08 18.84
N LEU A 369 5.76 -0.32 18.90
CA LEU A 369 6.51 0.16 17.75
C LEU A 369 7.89 -0.49 17.86
N MET A 370 8.38 -1.08 16.77
CA MET A 370 9.58 -1.92 16.78
C MET A 370 10.73 -1.34 15.97
N TYR A 371 10.44 -0.49 14.98
CA TYR A 371 11.45 0.07 14.09
C TYR A 371 11.20 1.57 13.92
N GLY A 372 12.26 2.38 13.92
CA GLY A 372 12.13 3.82 13.69
C GLY A 372 13.41 4.45 13.15
N TYR A 373 13.26 5.61 12.53
CA TYR A 373 14.37 6.36 11.96
C TYR A 373 14.05 7.83 11.73
N GLY A 374 15.10 8.65 11.69
CA GLY A 374 15.04 10.03 11.22
C GLY A 374 14.71 10.08 9.72
N ASP A 375 13.66 10.81 9.36
CA ASP A 375 13.13 10.89 7.99
C ASP A 375 12.99 12.35 7.49
N GLY A 376 13.63 13.29 8.17
CA GLY A 376 13.80 14.67 7.71
C GLY A 376 14.00 15.65 8.85
N VAL A 377 14.18 16.92 8.48
CA VAL A 377 14.27 18.05 9.39
C VAL A 377 13.22 19.08 8.99
N LEU A 378 12.42 19.52 9.95
CA LEU A 378 11.40 20.54 9.75
C LEU A 378 12.04 21.93 9.54
N PRO A 379 11.31 22.90 8.96
CA PRO A 379 11.82 24.28 8.82
C PRO A 379 12.23 24.96 10.13
N ASN A 380 11.64 24.57 11.27
CA ASN A 380 12.00 25.07 12.60
C ASN A 380 13.27 24.40 13.19
N GLY A 381 13.82 23.40 12.53
CA GLY A 381 15.00 22.64 12.95
C GLY A 381 14.73 21.43 13.84
N ASP A 382 13.46 21.09 14.11
CA ASP A 382 13.09 19.82 14.75
C ASP A 382 13.31 18.65 13.77
N VAL A 383 13.59 17.47 14.32
CA VAL A 383 13.75 16.25 13.54
C VAL A 383 12.40 15.56 13.39
N HIS A 384 12.08 15.14 12.16
CA HIS A 384 10.98 14.23 11.88
C HIS A 384 11.48 12.79 12.00
N VAL A 385 10.88 12.02 12.90
CA VAL A 385 11.07 10.58 13.06
C VAL A 385 9.82 9.85 12.57
N VAL A 386 10.01 8.75 11.86
CA VAL A 386 8.93 7.81 11.54
C VAL A 386 9.19 6.47 12.22
N ALA A 387 8.15 5.88 12.79
CA ALA A 387 8.22 4.60 13.49
C ALA A 387 7.08 3.66 13.07
N PHE A 388 7.36 2.36 13.15
CA PHE A 388 6.48 1.30 12.66
C PHE A 388 6.27 0.21 13.70
N GLY A 389 5.04 -0.30 13.76
CA GLY A 389 4.64 -1.49 14.53
C GLY A 389 4.01 -2.54 13.63
N ALA A 390 3.85 -3.76 14.16
CA ALA A 390 3.16 -4.86 13.49
C ALA A 390 1.67 -4.92 13.87
N ASP A 391 1.04 -6.11 13.83
CA ASP A 391 -0.35 -6.29 14.26
C ASP A 391 -0.47 -6.30 15.79
N GLU A 392 -0.66 -5.11 16.35
CA GLU A 392 -0.87 -4.85 17.78
C GLU A 392 -2.30 -4.36 18.09
N ARG A 393 -3.24 -4.49 17.15
CA ARG A 393 -4.58 -3.86 17.23
C ARG A 393 -5.41 -4.28 18.45
N ASP A 394 -5.10 -5.44 19.02
CA ASP A 394 -5.76 -5.96 20.23
C ASP A 394 -5.37 -5.18 21.51
N THR A 395 -4.20 -4.53 21.51
CA THR A 395 -3.64 -3.86 22.71
C THR A 395 -3.20 -2.42 22.48
N PHE A 396 -3.06 -2.00 21.23
CA PHE A 396 -2.52 -0.70 20.86
C PHE A 396 -3.26 -0.11 19.66
N ILE A 397 -3.97 1.00 19.93
CA ILE A 397 -4.59 1.85 18.91
C ILE A 397 -4.02 3.27 19.13
N PRO A 398 -3.05 3.70 18.31
CA PRO A 398 -2.20 4.85 18.63
C PRO A 398 -2.96 6.17 18.79
N GLU A 399 -4.00 6.41 18.00
CA GLU A 399 -4.83 7.62 18.08
C GLU A 399 -5.68 7.72 19.36
N ASN A 400 -5.86 6.62 20.10
CA ASN A 400 -6.69 6.61 21.30
C ASN A 400 -5.92 7.01 22.56
N ASN A 401 -4.59 6.88 22.57
CA ASN A 401 -3.78 7.10 23.77
C ASN A 401 -2.38 7.62 23.43
N ALA A 402 -2.23 8.96 23.40
CA ALA A 402 -0.96 9.60 23.08
C ALA A 402 0.16 9.22 24.07
N ALA A 403 -0.15 9.04 25.35
CA ALA A 403 0.86 8.66 26.35
C ALA A 403 1.45 7.27 26.04
N GLN A 404 0.61 6.30 25.67
CA GLN A 404 1.07 4.97 25.27
C GLN A 404 1.87 5.01 23.95
N THR A 405 1.46 5.83 22.98
CA THR A 405 2.21 6.02 21.72
C THR A 405 3.58 6.66 21.97
N ILE A 406 3.64 7.69 22.81
CA ILE A 406 4.89 8.35 23.20
C ILE A 406 5.78 7.40 23.99
N GLU A 407 5.22 6.58 24.88
CA GLU A 407 5.96 5.54 25.59
C GLU A 407 6.51 4.49 24.62
N ALA A 408 5.72 4.04 23.64
CA ALA A 408 6.17 3.10 22.61
C ALA A 408 7.35 3.66 21.78
N LEU A 409 7.29 4.93 21.39
CA LEU A 409 8.39 5.64 20.73
C LEU A 409 9.65 5.69 21.62
N ASN A 410 9.49 6.13 22.88
CA ASN A 410 10.59 6.24 23.83
C ASN A 410 11.25 4.89 24.16
N LYS A 411 10.51 3.79 24.05
CA LYS A 411 11.05 2.44 24.19
C LYS A 411 12.00 2.07 23.03
N ILE A 412 11.76 2.54 21.81
CA ILE A 412 12.71 2.31 20.70
C ILE A 412 13.96 3.15 20.93
N HIS A 413 13.78 4.44 21.20
CA HIS A 413 14.86 5.35 21.56
C HIS A 413 14.28 6.54 22.34
N PRO A 414 14.91 6.97 23.45
CA PRO A 414 14.47 8.15 24.18
C PRO A 414 14.36 9.37 23.26
N MET A 415 13.20 10.03 23.27
CA MET A 415 12.91 11.19 22.42
C MET A 415 11.86 12.12 23.04
N ASP A 416 12.02 13.42 22.79
CA ASP A 416 11.16 14.46 23.34
C ASP A 416 10.06 14.87 22.34
N VAL A 417 9.06 14.00 22.20
CA VAL A 417 7.96 14.17 21.24
C VAL A 417 7.23 15.51 21.41
N LYS A 418 7.28 16.35 20.37
CA LYS A 418 6.55 17.63 20.27
C LYS A 418 5.23 17.50 19.53
N ARG A 419 5.16 16.55 18.60
CA ARG A 419 3.97 16.29 17.78
C ARG A 419 3.92 14.82 17.41
N LEU A 420 2.70 14.28 17.28
CA LEU A 420 2.46 13.04 16.56
C LEU A 420 1.56 13.31 15.36
N MET A 421 1.83 12.65 14.24
CA MET A 421 0.91 12.57 13.11
C MET A 421 0.79 11.11 12.68
N LEU A 422 -0.43 10.64 12.48
CA LEU A 422 -0.66 9.25 12.07
C LEU A 422 -2.00 9.07 11.37
N HIS A 423 -2.08 8.04 10.55
CA HIS A 423 -3.32 7.52 10.00
C HIS A 423 -3.39 6.04 10.32
N ASN A 424 -4.38 5.63 11.10
CA ASN A 424 -4.53 4.23 11.46
C ASN A 424 -5.25 3.48 10.34
N TRP A 425 -4.48 2.79 9.51
CA TRP A 425 -5.01 2.02 8.38
C TRP A 425 -5.79 0.77 8.83
N ALA A 426 -5.51 0.23 10.01
CA ALA A 426 -6.19 -0.95 10.55
C ALA A 426 -7.65 -0.67 10.93
N THR A 427 -7.90 0.50 11.54
CA THR A 427 -9.25 0.93 11.97
C THR A 427 -10.00 1.72 10.87
N ASP A 428 -9.32 2.09 9.78
CA ASP A 428 -9.92 2.80 8.66
C ASP A 428 -10.98 1.95 7.93
N PRO A 429 -12.24 2.42 7.83
CA PRO A 429 -13.34 1.64 7.25
C PRO A 429 -13.18 1.36 5.75
N PHE A 430 -12.40 2.17 5.03
CA PHE A 430 -12.16 2.07 3.59
C PHE A 430 -10.77 1.50 3.27
N SER A 431 -10.07 0.95 4.26
CA SER A 431 -8.80 0.21 4.07
C SER A 431 -8.77 -1.11 4.85
N LYS A 432 -9.10 -1.07 6.15
CA LYS A 432 -9.12 -2.22 7.08
C LYS A 432 -7.80 -3.00 7.11
N GLY A 433 -6.69 -2.28 7.02
CA GLY A 433 -5.34 -2.80 6.96
C GLY A 433 -4.43 -1.95 6.08
N GLY A 434 -3.14 -2.23 6.17
CA GLY A 434 -2.09 -1.57 5.40
C GLY A 434 -1.92 -2.15 3.98
N PRO A 435 -0.67 -2.18 3.47
CA PRO A 435 -0.31 -2.88 2.24
C PRO A 435 -0.60 -4.39 2.32
N ALA A 436 -1.24 -4.99 1.32
CA ALA A 436 -1.67 -6.39 1.44
C ALA A 436 -0.50 -7.39 1.46
N TRP A 437 -0.29 -7.99 2.63
CA TRP A 437 0.57 -9.16 2.81
C TRP A 437 -0.29 -10.37 3.15
N TRP A 438 0.02 -11.52 2.57
CA TRP A 438 -0.85 -12.69 2.68
C TRP A 438 -0.37 -13.74 3.69
N GLN A 439 -1.33 -14.54 4.15
CA GLN A 439 -1.07 -15.70 4.99
C GLN A 439 -0.57 -16.90 4.20
N PRO A 440 0.09 -17.88 4.85
CA PRO A 440 0.52 -19.10 4.17
C PRO A 440 -0.63 -19.80 3.43
N GLY A 441 -0.35 -20.24 2.21
CA GLY A 441 -1.27 -20.95 1.32
C GLY A 441 -2.32 -20.07 0.64
N TYR A 442 -2.31 -18.76 0.88
CA TYR A 442 -3.32 -17.85 0.34
C TYR A 442 -3.08 -17.53 -1.14
N MET A 443 -1.82 -17.27 -1.52
CA MET A 443 -1.46 -16.91 -2.90
C MET A 443 -1.87 -18.01 -3.87
N SER A 444 -1.42 -19.23 -3.60
CA SER A 444 -1.66 -20.40 -4.46
C SER A 444 -3.14 -20.73 -4.65
N LYS A 445 -3.95 -20.47 -3.61
CA LYS A 445 -5.37 -20.82 -3.58
C LYS A 445 -6.26 -19.73 -4.19
N TYR A 446 -5.90 -18.46 -4.00
CA TYR A 446 -6.82 -17.34 -4.23
C TYR A 446 -6.35 -16.29 -5.23
N GLN A 447 -5.06 -16.21 -5.60
CA GLN A 447 -4.58 -15.14 -6.49
C GLN A 447 -5.31 -15.11 -7.83
N ASP A 448 -5.37 -16.24 -8.54
CA ASP A 448 -6.05 -16.35 -9.83
C ASP A 448 -7.52 -15.92 -9.72
N GLU A 449 -8.19 -16.37 -8.64
CA GLU A 449 -9.59 -16.03 -8.39
C GLU A 449 -9.79 -14.54 -8.10
N LEU A 450 -8.88 -13.89 -7.38
CA LEU A 450 -8.97 -12.46 -7.07
C LEU A 450 -8.72 -11.57 -8.30
N GLN A 451 -8.00 -12.08 -9.31
CA GLN A 451 -7.70 -11.37 -10.55
C GLN A 451 -8.79 -11.53 -11.62
N ILE A 452 -9.60 -12.59 -11.56
CA ILE A 452 -10.68 -12.82 -12.53
C ILE A 452 -11.81 -11.79 -12.34
N ARG A 453 -12.40 -11.32 -13.44
CA ARG A 453 -13.58 -10.45 -13.40
C ARG A 453 -14.86 -11.21 -13.02
N HIS A 454 -15.86 -10.48 -12.52
CA HIS A 454 -17.20 -11.01 -12.23
C HIS A 454 -18.21 -10.41 -13.21
N GLY A 455 -18.43 -11.07 -14.34
CA GLY A 455 -19.19 -10.50 -15.47
C GLY A 455 -18.52 -9.22 -15.96
N ASP A 456 -19.23 -8.09 -15.91
CA ASP A 456 -18.73 -6.79 -16.35
C ASP A 456 -18.02 -5.98 -15.24
N VAL A 457 -17.73 -6.62 -14.11
CA VAL A 457 -16.97 -6.04 -12.99
C VAL A 457 -15.54 -6.56 -12.97
N PHE A 458 -14.60 -5.71 -13.35
CA PHE A 458 -13.15 -5.94 -13.28
C PHE A 458 -12.62 -5.61 -11.88
N PHE A 459 -11.70 -6.42 -11.37
CA PHE A 459 -11.10 -6.24 -10.05
C PHE A 459 -9.64 -5.78 -10.20
N ALA A 460 -9.34 -4.57 -9.72
CA ALA A 460 -8.03 -3.95 -9.88
C ALA A 460 -7.51 -3.38 -8.55
N SER A 461 -6.62 -4.08 -7.86
CA SER A 461 -6.01 -3.60 -6.62
C SER A 461 -4.56 -4.05 -6.54
N ALA A 462 -3.71 -3.23 -5.90
CA ALA A 462 -2.36 -3.64 -5.51
C ALA A 462 -2.35 -4.93 -4.67
N ASP A 463 -3.48 -5.31 -4.09
CA ASP A 463 -3.62 -6.47 -3.20
C ASP A 463 -3.41 -7.80 -3.90
N TRP A 464 -3.61 -7.84 -5.21
CA TRP A 464 -3.44 -9.04 -6.04
C TRP A 464 -2.65 -8.74 -7.31
N ALA A 465 -1.77 -7.74 -7.29
CA ALA A 465 -0.88 -7.47 -8.42
C ALA A 465 0.10 -8.62 -8.66
N HIS A 466 0.56 -8.77 -9.90
CA HIS A 466 1.49 -9.82 -10.32
C HIS A 466 2.91 -9.54 -9.82
N GLY A 467 3.41 -8.32 -10.06
CA GLY A 467 4.74 -7.87 -9.69
C GLY A 467 4.78 -7.33 -8.28
N TRP A 468 4.85 -6.00 -8.16
CA TRP A 468 4.95 -5.28 -6.89
C TRP A 468 3.62 -5.24 -6.11
N ARG A 469 3.07 -6.42 -5.78
CA ARG A 469 1.93 -6.56 -4.85
C ARG A 469 2.20 -5.80 -3.56
N ALA A 470 1.15 -5.17 -3.04
CA ALA A 470 1.14 -4.26 -1.88
C ALA A 470 1.73 -2.86 -2.13
N ALA A 471 2.40 -2.61 -3.26
CA ALA A 471 3.01 -1.31 -3.55
C ALA A 471 2.11 -0.42 -4.43
N ILE A 472 2.48 0.86 -4.53
CA ILE A 472 1.88 1.83 -5.47
C ILE A 472 2.00 1.32 -6.91
N ASP A 473 3.14 0.73 -7.27
CA ASP A 473 3.39 0.16 -8.58
C ASP A 473 2.39 -0.95 -8.95
N GLY A 474 2.11 -1.87 -8.02
CA GLY A 474 1.09 -2.90 -8.21
C GLY A 474 -0.32 -2.33 -8.36
N ALA A 475 -0.62 -1.18 -7.72
CA ALA A 475 -1.89 -0.49 -7.95
C ALA A 475 -1.99 0.01 -9.39
N LEU A 476 -0.94 0.68 -9.87
CA LEU A 476 -0.87 1.21 -11.24
C LEU A 476 -0.90 0.09 -12.29
N GLU A 477 -0.19 -1.01 -12.06
CA GLU A 477 -0.24 -2.24 -12.87
C GLU A 477 -1.69 -2.68 -13.08
N GLN A 478 -2.39 -2.92 -11.98
CA GLN A 478 -3.75 -3.48 -12.02
C GLN A 478 -4.76 -2.50 -12.61
N GLY A 479 -4.62 -1.20 -12.35
CA GLY A 479 -5.43 -0.16 -12.96
C GLY A 479 -5.30 -0.12 -14.48
N CYS A 480 -4.06 -0.05 -14.98
CA CYS A 480 -3.76 0.00 -16.41
C CYS A 480 -4.22 -1.27 -17.15
N LEU A 481 -3.92 -2.46 -16.62
CA LEU A 481 -4.28 -3.71 -17.27
C LEU A 481 -5.80 -3.84 -17.44
N ASN A 482 -6.57 -3.56 -16.39
CA ASN A 482 -8.02 -3.66 -16.43
C ASN A 482 -8.66 -2.57 -17.33
N ALA A 483 -8.11 -1.35 -17.33
CA ALA A 483 -8.54 -0.29 -18.25
C ALA A 483 -8.34 -0.68 -19.72
N GLN A 484 -7.22 -1.31 -20.07
CA GLN A 484 -6.97 -1.78 -21.44
C GLN A 484 -7.99 -2.84 -21.88
N VAL A 485 -8.32 -3.80 -21.00
CA VAL A 485 -9.33 -4.82 -21.31
C VAL A 485 -10.72 -4.18 -21.47
N ALA A 486 -11.13 -3.33 -20.52
CA ALA A 486 -12.40 -2.63 -20.58
C ALA A 486 -12.54 -1.78 -21.86
N HIS A 487 -11.48 -1.03 -22.23
CA HIS A 487 -11.45 -0.25 -23.47
C HIS A 487 -11.73 -1.12 -24.69
N ARG A 488 -11.00 -2.25 -24.86
CA ARG A 488 -11.16 -3.13 -26.02
C ARG A 488 -12.59 -3.65 -26.14
N GLU A 489 -13.20 -4.05 -25.03
CA GLU A 489 -14.56 -4.58 -25.01
C GLU A 489 -15.62 -3.51 -25.29
N VAL A 490 -15.48 -2.32 -24.71
CA VAL A 490 -16.40 -1.19 -24.99
C VAL A 490 -16.33 -0.80 -26.48
N VAL A 491 -15.13 -0.73 -27.05
CA VAL A 491 -14.96 -0.44 -28.49
C VAL A 491 -15.57 -1.54 -29.36
N ALA A 492 -15.34 -2.82 -29.03
CA ALA A 492 -15.93 -3.94 -29.77
C ALA A 492 -17.47 -3.91 -29.74
N ALA A 493 -18.06 -3.62 -28.58
CA ALA A 493 -19.50 -3.48 -28.42
C ALA A 493 -20.07 -2.31 -29.25
N LYS A 494 -19.39 -1.14 -29.22
CA LYS A 494 -19.76 0.04 -30.04
C LYS A 494 -19.73 -0.29 -31.54
N LYS A 495 -18.72 -1.05 -32.01
CA LYS A 495 -18.63 -1.49 -33.41
C LYS A 495 -19.76 -2.45 -33.80
N LYS A 496 -20.09 -3.41 -32.95
CA LYS A 496 -21.19 -4.36 -33.19
C LYS A 496 -22.55 -3.65 -33.28
N ALA A 497 -22.79 -2.65 -32.43
CA ALA A 497 -24.00 -1.84 -32.48
C ALA A 497 -24.07 -0.91 -33.72
N GLY A 498 -22.94 -0.36 -34.15
CA GLY A 498 -22.84 0.51 -35.33
C GLY A 498 -22.88 -0.23 -36.68
N GLY A 499 -22.44 -1.49 -36.73
CA GLY A 499 -22.40 -2.31 -37.94
C GLY A 499 -23.75 -2.89 -38.38
N SER A 500 -24.82 -2.69 -37.63
CA SER A 500 -26.17 -3.20 -37.95
C SER A 500 -27.01 -2.20 -38.79
N LYS A 501 -26.37 -1.22 -39.44
CA LYS A 501 -27.02 -0.19 -40.27
C LYS A 501 -26.50 -0.15 -41.73
N LEU A 502 -26.11 -1.28 -42.30
CA LEU A 502 -25.82 -1.40 -43.74
C LEU A 502 -26.73 -2.44 -44.38
#